data_AF-A0A7R9VZJ8-F1
#
_entry.id   AF-A0A7R9VZJ8-F1
#
_cell.length_a   1.000
_cell.length_b   1.000
_cell.length_c   1.000
_cell.angle_alpha   90.00
_cell.angle_beta   90.00
_cell.angle_gamma   90.00
#
_symmetry.space_group_name_H-M   'P 1'
#
loop_
_entity.id
_entity.type
_entity.pdbx_description
1 polymer ?
#
loop_
_entity_poly.entity_id
_entity_poly.type
_entity_poly.pdbx_seq_one_letter_code
_entity_poly.pdbx_strand_id
1 'polypeptide(L)'
;SGGAGAPVRSSHSVARHAHLHAHAGQAADLDSSSSSGSSSSSGTTSSNSLPEERVVTAAEQEVAKAQNGHAALHHGAQDAVLAPCYRTGGAGVGTAEPSPSSGGVQAPGLPSLKYKTIMLKLSGEALQGSLGFGVDASVLRSVAGEVRALVDVGVRVSIVVGGGNYFRGANAWDGLERASADYVGMLATVMNALQMQGALESIGVDTRVQTAIEMREVAEPYIRRRAVAHLDAGRVVIFGAGTGNPFFTTDTAAALRAAEINANVLIKATKVDGVYDSDPVKNPHAKKYDRLSYRQCTLESLAVMDETAITLCKENGIPVIVLNMLEPRMILRAALGEDVGTVVCEGD
;
A
#
# COMPACT_ATOMS: atom_id res chain seq x y z
N SER A 1 57.09 -31.87 11.16
CA SER A 1 57.01 -32.43 12.53
C SER A 1 56.53 -31.30 13.44
N GLY A 2 55.25 -31.16 13.84
CA GLY A 2 54.35 -32.13 14.50
C GLY A 2 54.84 -32.36 15.94
N GLY A 3 54.10 -32.18 17.04
CA GLY A 3 52.71 -31.82 17.34
C GLY A 3 52.64 -31.40 18.82
N ALA A 4 51.75 -30.48 19.21
CA ALA A 4 50.45 -30.76 19.85
C ALA A 4 50.52 -31.43 21.23
N GLY A 5 50.31 -30.62 22.29
CA GLY A 5 49.98 -31.06 23.65
C GLY A 5 48.47 -31.02 23.89
N ALA A 6 47.95 -32.08 24.50
CA ALA A 6 46.60 -32.26 25.04
C ALA A 6 46.37 -31.36 26.31
N PRO A 7 45.23 -31.35 27.04
CA PRO A 7 44.13 -32.34 27.05
C PRO A 7 42.69 -31.82 27.34
N VAL A 8 41.76 -32.77 27.47
CA VAL A 8 40.62 -32.87 28.43
C VAL A 8 39.24 -33.11 27.80
N ARG A 9 38.59 -34.11 28.40
CA ARG A 9 37.31 -34.78 28.12
C ARG A 9 36.09 -33.88 28.34
N SER A 10 34.99 -34.14 27.62
CA SER A 10 33.76 -34.62 28.26
C SER A 10 32.77 -35.17 27.24
N SER A 11 32.23 -36.33 27.61
CA SER A 11 31.20 -37.13 26.98
C SER A 11 29.81 -36.53 27.19
N HIS A 12 29.00 -36.36 26.14
CA HIS A 12 27.55 -36.19 26.28
C HIS A 12 26.79 -37.18 25.40
N SER A 13 25.87 -37.86 26.08
CA SER A 13 25.00 -38.94 25.62
C SER A 13 23.95 -38.47 24.62
N VAL A 14 23.74 -39.28 23.59
CA VAL A 14 22.57 -39.20 22.72
C VAL A 14 21.37 -39.78 23.46
N ALA A 15 20.43 -38.93 23.89
CA ALA A 15 19.12 -39.35 24.38
C ALA A 15 18.05 -38.93 23.35
N ARG A 16 17.44 -39.94 22.72
CA ARG A 16 16.23 -39.81 21.92
C ARG A 16 15.06 -39.49 22.85
N HIS A 17 14.31 -38.43 22.55
CA HIS A 17 12.96 -38.26 23.10
C HIS A 17 11.95 -38.18 21.94
N ALA A 18 11.22 -39.27 21.75
CA ALA A 18 9.90 -39.25 21.16
C ALA A 18 8.91 -38.69 22.20
N HIS A 19 7.95 -37.89 21.76
CA HIS A 19 6.78 -37.54 22.56
C HIS A 19 5.52 -38.07 21.88
N LEU A 20 4.85 -38.93 22.65
CA LEU A 20 3.52 -39.47 22.48
C LEU A 20 2.49 -38.40 22.84
N HIS A 21 1.40 -38.31 22.07
CA HIS A 21 0.12 -37.81 22.57
C HIS A 21 -0.91 -38.93 22.42
N ALA A 22 -1.36 -39.47 23.54
CA ALA A 22 -2.58 -40.27 23.66
C ALA A 22 -3.16 -40.05 25.07
N HIS A 23 -4.42 -39.63 25.12
CA HIS A 23 -5.53 -40.08 25.99
C HIS A 23 -6.67 -39.06 25.80
N ALA A 24 -7.83 -39.39 25.21
CA ALA A 24 -8.86 -40.40 25.54
C ALA A 24 -9.93 -39.86 26.51
N GLY A 25 -11.20 -40.03 26.12
CA GLY A 25 -12.38 -39.73 26.93
C GLY A 25 -13.71 -40.01 26.20
N GLN A 26 -14.01 -41.29 26.00
CA GLN A 26 -15.32 -41.96 25.77
C GLN A 26 -16.33 -41.63 26.90
N ALA A 27 -17.65 -41.91 26.88
CA ALA A 27 -18.66 -42.47 25.96
C ALA A 27 -20.04 -42.33 26.67
N ALA A 28 -21.16 -42.51 25.94
CA ALA A 28 -22.35 -43.24 26.42
C ALA A 28 -23.35 -43.51 25.27
N ASP A 29 -23.84 -44.75 25.24
CA ASP A 29 -24.78 -45.39 24.31
C ASP A 29 -26.24 -44.87 24.38
N LEU A 30 -27.04 -45.18 23.34
CA LEU A 30 -28.27 -46.02 23.45
C LEU A 30 -28.96 -46.23 22.08
N ASP A 31 -28.83 -47.46 21.59
CA ASP A 31 -29.85 -48.42 21.13
C ASP A 31 -30.82 -48.22 19.93
N SER A 32 -30.86 -49.30 19.13
CA SER A 32 -32.00 -49.96 18.47
C SER A 32 -32.46 -49.58 17.04
N SER A 33 -32.21 -50.55 16.13
CA SER A 33 -33.22 -51.30 15.34
C SER A 33 -33.18 -51.28 13.80
N SER A 34 -33.14 -52.51 13.28
CA SER A 34 -33.69 -53.01 12.00
C SER A 34 -32.87 -52.86 10.70
N SER A 35 -32.20 -53.96 10.36
CA SER A 35 -31.92 -54.38 8.99
C SER A 35 -32.78 -55.60 8.64
N SER A 36 -33.42 -55.60 7.46
CA SER A 36 -33.68 -56.76 6.60
C SER A 36 -34.62 -56.36 5.46
N GLY A 37 -34.32 -56.82 4.24
CA GLY A 37 -35.24 -56.65 3.10
C GLY A 37 -34.55 -56.58 1.75
N SER A 38 -33.99 -57.71 1.32
CA SER A 38 -33.46 -57.97 -0.02
C SER A 38 -34.53 -58.10 -1.12
N SER A 39 -34.06 -58.05 -2.38
CA SER A 39 -34.67 -58.55 -3.63
C SER A 39 -35.61 -57.57 -4.36
N SER A 40 -35.66 -57.47 -5.69
CA SER A 40 -34.86 -57.94 -6.82
C SER A 40 -35.58 -57.47 -8.09
N SER A 41 -34.85 -57.26 -9.18
CA SER A 41 -35.33 -57.28 -10.60
C SER A 41 -36.28 -56.14 -10.99
N SER A 42 -36.41 -55.65 -12.22
CA SER A 42 -35.77 -55.76 -13.53
C SER A 42 -36.74 -54.96 -14.42
N GLY A 43 -36.28 -54.17 -15.40
CA GLY A 43 -37.23 -53.65 -16.39
C GLY A 43 -36.83 -52.37 -17.08
N THR A 44 -36.32 -52.57 -18.28
CA THR A 44 -36.10 -51.67 -19.41
C THR A 44 -37.23 -50.70 -19.78
N THR A 45 -36.79 -49.68 -20.53
CA THR A 45 -37.42 -48.99 -21.68
C THR A 45 -38.18 -47.66 -21.53
N SER A 46 -37.66 -46.71 -22.34
CA SER A 46 -38.33 -45.79 -23.28
C SER A 46 -38.94 -44.46 -22.78
N SER A 47 -38.25 -43.40 -23.22
CA SER A 47 -38.77 -42.21 -23.92
C SER A 47 -40.05 -41.53 -23.44
N ASN A 48 -39.94 -40.27 -23.03
CA ASN A 48 -40.69 -39.20 -23.69
C ASN A 48 -40.07 -37.83 -23.42
N SER A 49 -39.83 -37.12 -24.51
CA SER A 49 -39.57 -35.69 -24.62
C SER A 49 -40.85 -34.88 -24.40
N LEU A 50 -40.75 -33.68 -23.80
CA LEU A 50 -41.28 -32.39 -24.30
C LEU A 50 -40.85 -31.24 -23.35
N PRO A 51 -40.85 -29.96 -23.80
CA PRO A 51 -39.96 -28.90 -23.35
C PRO A 51 -40.65 -27.82 -22.51
N GLU A 52 -39.88 -27.03 -21.75
CA GLU A 52 -40.21 -25.72 -21.16
C GLU A 52 -38.94 -25.26 -20.40
N GLU A 53 -38.51 -24.02 -20.27
CA GLU A 53 -38.87 -22.71 -20.79
C GLU A 53 -37.61 -21.85 -20.52
N ARG A 54 -37.11 -21.09 -21.50
CA ARG A 54 -35.89 -20.29 -21.32
C ARG A 54 -36.28 -18.97 -20.65
N VAL A 55 -36.02 -18.85 -19.35
CA VAL A 55 -36.12 -17.58 -18.62
C VAL A 55 -35.03 -16.64 -19.13
N VAL A 56 -35.40 -15.75 -20.05
CA VAL A 56 -34.56 -14.62 -20.47
C VAL A 56 -34.64 -13.57 -19.36
N THR A 57 -33.54 -13.38 -18.63
CA THR A 57 -33.44 -12.39 -17.57
C THR A 57 -33.34 -10.98 -18.16
N ALA A 58 -33.84 -9.99 -17.42
CA ALA A 58 -33.91 -8.57 -17.81
C ALA A 58 -32.56 -7.90 -18.18
N ALA A 59 -31.44 -8.62 -18.13
CA ALA A 59 -30.11 -8.14 -18.52
C ALA A 59 -29.86 -8.16 -20.04
N GLU A 60 -30.60 -8.95 -20.82
CA GLU A 60 -30.41 -9.01 -22.29
C GLU A 60 -31.18 -7.90 -23.05
N GLN A 61 -32.07 -7.17 -22.39
CA GLN A 61 -32.83 -6.06 -23.00
C GLN A 61 -32.16 -4.68 -22.89
N GLU A 62 -31.12 -4.52 -22.05
CA GLU A 62 -30.36 -3.25 -21.98
C GLU A 62 -29.20 -3.17 -22.98
N VAL A 63 -28.66 -4.29 -23.43
CA VAL A 63 -27.53 -4.30 -24.39
C VAL A 63 -27.97 -3.90 -25.80
N ALA A 64 -29.24 -4.12 -26.16
CA ALA A 64 -29.78 -3.74 -27.47
C ALA A 64 -30.13 -2.24 -27.62
N LYS A 65 -30.14 -1.45 -26.53
CA LYS A 65 -30.41 0.01 -26.58
C LYS A 65 -29.15 0.87 -26.64
N ALA A 66 -27.97 0.32 -26.36
CA ALA A 66 -26.70 1.07 -26.38
C ALA A 66 -26.00 1.09 -27.75
N GLN A 67 -26.45 0.30 -28.73
CA GLN A 67 -25.74 0.14 -30.02
C GLN A 67 -26.32 0.97 -31.20
N ASN A 68 -27.35 1.78 -30.98
CA ASN A 68 -27.96 2.63 -32.04
C ASN A 68 -27.78 4.15 -31.82
N GLY A 69 -26.79 4.56 -31.03
CA GLY A 69 -26.68 5.94 -30.55
C GLY A 69 -25.40 6.70 -30.87
N HIS A 70 -24.59 6.30 -31.87
CA HIS A 70 -23.42 7.10 -32.29
C HIS A 70 -23.09 6.87 -33.78
N ALA A 71 -23.88 7.49 -34.65
CA ALA A 71 -23.55 7.66 -36.05
C ALA A 71 -24.02 9.04 -36.52
N ALA A 72 -23.28 10.08 -36.16
CA ALA A 72 -23.24 11.36 -36.88
C ALA A 72 -22.16 12.25 -36.25
N LEU A 73 -21.15 12.62 -37.05
CA LEU A 73 -20.43 13.89 -37.12
C LEU A 73 -19.00 13.64 -37.63
N HIS A 74 -18.88 13.54 -38.95
CA HIS A 74 -17.65 13.88 -39.67
C HIS A 74 -17.77 15.34 -40.11
N HIS A 75 -16.74 16.16 -39.87
CA HIS A 75 -15.98 16.93 -40.88
C HIS A 75 -15.13 18.05 -40.24
N GLY A 76 -13.83 18.07 -40.57
CA GLY A 76 -13.13 19.33 -40.89
C GLY A 76 -11.93 19.74 -40.03
N ALA A 77 -10.84 20.08 -40.73
CA ALA A 77 -9.60 20.79 -40.34
C ALA A 77 -8.55 19.95 -39.57
N GLN A 78 -7.51 19.37 -40.20
CA GLN A 78 -6.36 19.94 -40.94
C GLN A 78 -5.47 20.92 -40.14
N ASP A 79 -4.24 20.47 -39.93
CA ASP A 79 -2.94 21.17 -39.85
C ASP A 79 -2.81 22.49 -39.09
N ALA A 80 -2.03 22.44 -38.00
CA ALA A 80 -1.11 23.51 -37.61
C ALA A 80 0.04 22.97 -36.73
N VAL A 81 1.13 22.60 -37.38
CA VAL A 81 2.48 22.55 -36.82
C VAL A 81 2.95 23.98 -36.61
N LEU A 82 3.34 24.40 -35.41
CA LEU A 82 4.29 25.52 -35.22
C LEU A 82 5.02 25.41 -33.87
N ALA A 83 6.34 25.22 -33.97
CA ALA A 83 7.34 25.35 -32.90
C ALA A 83 7.87 26.82 -32.87
N PRO A 84 8.82 27.20 -31.99
CA PRO A 84 8.74 28.42 -31.19
C PRO A 84 9.46 29.63 -31.81
N CYS A 85 8.92 30.83 -31.56
CA CYS A 85 9.59 32.09 -31.87
C CYS A 85 10.75 32.36 -30.90
N TYR A 86 11.98 32.12 -31.38
CA TYR A 86 13.17 32.79 -30.87
C TYR A 86 13.10 34.29 -31.20
N ARG A 87 13.28 35.15 -30.19
CA ARG A 87 13.52 36.58 -30.40
C ARG A 87 14.93 36.91 -29.91
N THR A 88 15.80 37.22 -30.88
CA THR A 88 17.14 37.79 -30.71
C THR A 88 17.06 39.32 -30.65
N GLY A 89 17.98 39.92 -29.89
CA GLY A 89 18.26 41.37 -29.83
C GLY A 89 18.05 41.92 -28.42
N GLY A 90 18.98 42.60 -27.77
CA GLY A 90 20.22 43.24 -28.21
C GLY A 90 20.42 44.48 -27.34
N ALA A 91 21.53 44.52 -26.60
CA ALA A 91 22.24 45.65 -25.99
C ALA A 91 21.45 46.84 -25.40
N GLY A 92 21.65 47.07 -24.10
CA GLY A 92 21.39 48.34 -23.42
C GLY A 92 21.96 48.33 -22.00
N VAL A 93 23.22 48.77 -21.86
CA VAL A 93 23.88 48.99 -20.56
C VAL A 93 23.26 50.23 -19.91
N GLY A 94 22.68 50.04 -18.73
CA GLY A 94 22.20 51.13 -17.87
C GLY A 94 22.41 50.73 -16.41
N THR A 95 23.44 51.30 -15.80
CA THR A 95 23.72 51.21 -14.37
C THR A 95 22.68 52.01 -13.60
N ALA A 96 21.76 51.33 -12.92
CA ALA A 96 20.86 51.93 -11.94
C ALA A 96 21.08 51.22 -10.61
N GLU A 97 21.59 51.96 -9.63
CA GLU A 97 21.65 51.54 -8.23
C GLU A 97 20.23 51.31 -7.69
N PRO A 98 19.97 50.25 -6.89
CA PRO A 98 18.66 50.07 -6.29
C PRO A 98 18.51 50.98 -5.07
N SER A 99 17.58 51.93 -5.17
CA SER A 99 17.11 52.73 -4.04
C SER A 99 16.32 51.84 -3.05
N PRO A 100 16.47 52.04 -1.72
CA PRO A 100 15.72 51.26 -0.75
C PRO A 100 14.37 51.94 -0.50
N SER A 101 13.26 51.30 -0.89
CA SER A 101 11.98 51.29 -0.18
C SER A 101 10.81 50.99 -1.12
N SER A 102 10.25 49.79 -0.96
CA SER A 102 8.80 49.66 -0.86
C SER A 102 8.54 48.43 -0.01
N GLY A 103 7.82 48.63 1.09
CA GLY A 103 7.42 47.58 2.01
C GLY A 103 6.53 46.60 1.27
N GLY A 104 7.15 45.54 0.75
CA GLY A 104 6.43 44.34 0.36
C GLY A 104 5.83 43.75 1.63
N VAL A 105 4.51 43.75 1.71
CA VAL A 105 3.79 42.86 2.63
C VAL A 105 4.30 41.46 2.33
N GLN A 106 5.14 40.91 3.21
CA GLN A 106 5.53 39.51 3.13
C GLN A 106 4.22 38.72 3.13
N ALA A 107 3.95 38.01 2.03
CA ALA A 107 2.96 36.96 2.05
C ALA A 107 3.25 36.09 3.30
N PRO A 108 2.24 35.74 4.11
CA PRO A 108 2.46 34.99 5.33
C PRO A 108 3.37 33.81 5.01
N GLY A 109 4.56 33.80 5.61
CA GLY A 109 5.58 32.82 5.31
C GLY A 109 4.98 31.43 5.53
N LEU A 110 5.08 30.58 4.51
CA LEU A 110 4.71 29.17 4.63
C LEU A 110 5.38 28.60 5.89
N PRO A 111 4.67 27.81 6.71
CA PRO A 111 5.24 27.25 7.93
C PRO A 111 6.53 26.48 7.60
N SER A 112 7.53 26.58 8.47
CA SER A 112 8.80 25.87 8.29
C SER A 112 8.56 24.36 8.31
N LEU A 113 8.51 23.74 7.13
CA LEU A 113 8.32 22.30 6.99
C LEU A 113 9.54 21.54 7.53
N LYS A 114 9.33 20.69 8.55
CA LYS A 114 10.37 19.75 9.01
C LYS A 114 10.72 18.74 7.92
N TYR A 115 9.71 18.23 7.22
CA TYR A 115 9.87 17.25 6.15
C TYR A 115 9.35 17.82 4.83
N LYS A 116 10.26 18.01 3.85
CA LYS A 116 9.94 18.59 2.53
C LYS A 116 9.45 17.55 1.53
N THR A 117 9.96 16.33 1.63
CA THR A 117 9.53 15.17 0.84
C THR A 117 9.15 14.05 1.78
N ILE A 118 7.97 13.48 1.59
CA ILE A 118 7.48 12.38 2.43
C ILE A 118 7.13 11.15 1.59
N MET A 119 7.32 9.98 2.18
CA MET A 119 6.71 8.73 1.74
C MET A 119 5.55 8.39 2.66
N LEU A 120 4.32 8.47 2.15
CA LEU A 120 3.12 8.05 2.87
C LEU A 120 2.80 6.60 2.51
N LYS A 121 2.95 5.68 3.46
CA LYS A 121 2.54 4.29 3.31
C LYS A 121 1.15 4.09 3.89
N LEU A 122 0.18 3.79 3.03
CA LEU A 122 -1.19 3.45 3.40
C LEU A 122 -1.36 1.93 3.46
N SER A 123 -2.00 1.42 4.51
CA SER A 123 -2.48 0.03 4.51
C SER A 123 -3.72 -0.11 3.64
N GLY A 124 -3.74 -1.09 2.73
CA GLY A 124 -4.97 -1.40 1.97
C GLY A 124 -6.14 -1.72 2.88
N GLU A 125 -5.90 -2.41 3.99
CA GLU A 125 -6.90 -2.76 5.00
C GLU A 125 -7.49 -1.56 5.74
N ALA A 126 -6.80 -0.42 5.72
CA ALA A 126 -7.35 0.81 6.25
C ALA A 126 -8.36 1.42 5.26
N LEU A 127 -8.15 1.25 3.96
CA LEU A 127 -9.03 1.78 2.92
C LEU A 127 -10.39 1.09 2.85
N GLN A 128 -10.54 -0.14 3.34
CA GLN A 128 -11.85 -0.83 3.33
C GLN A 128 -12.88 -0.19 4.28
N GLY A 129 -12.46 0.69 5.19
CA GLY A 129 -13.34 1.32 6.18
C GLY A 129 -14.20 0.31 6.94
N SER A 130 -15.51 0.49 6.85
CA SER A 130 -16.51 -0.39 7.47
C SER A 130 -17.00 -1.54 6.57
N LEU A 131 -16.57 -1.59 5.30
CA LEU A 131 -17.10 -2.51 4.29
C LEU A 131 -16.57 -3.95 4.41
N GLY A 132 -15.41 -4.14 5.03
CA GLY A 132 -14.76 -5.46 5.17
C GLY A 132 -14.12 -6.03 3.89
N PHE A 133 -14.35 -5.41 2.73
CA PHE A 133 -13.70 -5.72 1.44
C PHE A 133 -13.75 -4.49 0.52
N GLY A 134 -12.75 -4.35 -0.36
CA GLY A 134 -12.71 -3.25 -1.33
C GLY A 134 -12.29 -1.91 -0.73
N VAL A 135 -12.85 -0.81 -1.21
CA VAL A 135 -12.47 0.54 -0.79
C VAL A 135 -13.71 1.33 -0.37
N ASP A 136 -13.64 1.89 0.83
CA ASP A 136 -14.63 2.83 1.36
C ASP A 136 -14.30 4.23 0.84
N ALA A 137 -15.20 4.77 0.02
CA ALA A 137 -15.03 6.08 -0.59
C ALA A 137 -14.91 7.22 0.44
N SER A 138 -15.49 7.08 1.63
CA SER A 138 -15.37 8.08 2.69
C SER A 138 -13.96 8.14 3.25
N VAL A 139 -13.35 6.98 3.51
CA VAL A 139 -11.95 6.88 3.97
C VAL A 139 -11.01 7.40 2.90
N LEU A 140 -11.22 6.99 1.64
CA LEU A 140 -10.38 7.43 0.53
C LEU A 140 -10.42 8.96 0.34
N ARG A 141 -11.61 9.57 0.44
CA ARG A 141 -11.78 11.03 0.40
C ARG A 141 -11.12 11.74 1.59
N SER A 142 -11.21 11.16 2.79
CA SER A 142 -10.53 11.68 3.98
C SER A 142 -9.02 11.75 3.76
N VAL A 143 -8.43 10.65 3.28
CA VAL A 143 -6.99 10.59 2.96
C VAL A 143 -6.61 11.57 1.85
N ALA A 144 -7.44 11.70 0.80
CA ALA A 144 -7.21 12.69 -0.25
C ALA A 144 -7.17 14.11 0.32
N GLY A 145 -8.05 14.44 1.27
CA GLY A 145 -8.04 15.73 1.99
C GLY A 145 -6.77 15.97 2.80
N GLU A 146 -6.26 14.96 3.51
CA GLU A 146 -4.96 15.06 4.22
C GLU A 146 -3.80 15.32 3.26
N VAL A 147 -3.75 14.59 2.15
CA VAL A 147 -2.71 14.76 1.12
C VAL A 147 -2.83 16.12 0.44
N ARG A 148 -4.05 16.59 0.18
CA ARG A 148 -4.29 17.94 -0.34
C ARG A 148 -3.70 19.00 0.58
N ALA A 149 -3.96 18.90 1.89
CA ALA A 149 -3.44 19.84 2.86
C ALA A 149 -1.90 19.87 2.92
N LEU A 150 -1.24 18.72 2.71
CA LEU A 150 0.22 18.65 2.57
C LEU A 150 0.73 19.35 1.30
N VAL A 151 0.07 19.11 0.17
CA VAL A 151 0.42 19.74 -1.11
C VAL A 151 0.24 21.26 -1.03
N ASP A 152 -0.84 21.74 -0.41
CA ASP A 152 -1.13 23.18 -0.26
C ASP A 152 -0.06 23.92 0.57
N VAL A 153 0.64 23.23 1.48
CA VAL A 153 1.77 23.80 2.23
C VAL A 153 3.14 23.56 1.59
N GLY A 154 3.18 22.94 0.40
CA GLY A 154 4.40 22.75 -0.41
C GLY A 154 5.19 21.47 -0.11
N VAL A 155 4.59 20.48 0.56
CA VAL A 155 5.22 19.17 0.77
C VAL A 155 5.15 18.36 -0.53
N ARG A 156 6.29 17.75 -0.93
CA ARG A 156 6.34 16.76 -2.02
C ARG A 156 5.89 15.41 -1.49
N VAL A 157 4.70 14.97 -1.92
CA VAL A 157 4.07 13.74 -1.41
C VAL A 157 4.24 12.59 -2.39
N SER A 158 4.76 11.49 -1.88
CA SER A 158 4.71 10.19 -2.55
C SER A 158 3.93 9.18 -1.72
N ILE A 159 3.26 8.22 -2.36
CA ILE A 159 2.36 7.28 -1.72
C ILE A 159 2.69 5.84 -2.14
N VAL A 160 2.74 4.92 -1.18
CA VAL A 160 2.64 3.47 -1.42
C VAL A 160 1.38 2.96 -0.76
N VAL A 161 0.57 2.18 -1.47
CA VAL A 161 -0.68 1.63 -0.94
C VAL A 161 -0.64 0.10 -0.94
N GLY A 162 -0.96 -0.51 0.20
CA GLY A 162 -1.07 -1.97 0.31
C GLY A 162 -2.32 -2.53 -0.38
N GLY A 163 -2.35 -3.85 -0.64
CA GLY A 163 -3.46 -4.54 -1.35
C GLY A 163 -4.36 -5.41 -0.47
N GLY A 164 -4.17 -5.37 0.86
CA GLY A 164 -4.80 -6.30 1.82
C GLY A 164 -6.32 -6.22 1.93
N ASN A 165 -6.95 -5.20 1.36
CA ASN A 165 -8.40 -5.06 1.25
C ASN A 165 -9.03 -5.88 0.10
N TYR A 166 -8.23 -6.32 -0.88
CA TYR A 166 -8.67 -7.22 -1.93
C TYR A 166 -8.07 -8.62 -1.77
N PHE A 167 -6.79 -8.68 -1.44
CA PHE A 167 -6.09 -9.96 -1.32
C PHE A 167 -5.05 -9.92 -0.19
N ARG A 168 -5.12 -10.91 0.69
CA ARG A 168 -4.09 -11.20 1.70
C ARG A 168 -3.43 -12.52 1.33
N GLY A 169 -2.13 -12.64 1.55
CA GLY A 169 -1.43 -13.93 1.38
C GLY A 169 -2.01 -15.06 2.23
N ALA A 170 -2.65 -14.74 3.36
CA ALA A 170 -3.39 -15.70 4.19
C ALA A 170 -4.65 -16.28 3.51
N ASN A 171 -5.14 -15.65 2.45
CA ASN A 171 -6.27 -16.12 1.64
C ASN A 171 -5.79 -17.01 0.48
N ALA A 172 -4.49 -17.26 0.34
CA ALA A 172 -3.99 -18.26 -0.59
C ALA A 172 -4.53 -19.63 -0.19
N TRP A 173 -5.07 -20.37 -1.16
CA TRP A 173 -5.57 -21.72 -0.97
C TRP A 173 -4.57 -22.74 -1.47
N ASP A 174 -4.77 -24.00 -1.08
CA ASP A 174 -3.96 -25.13 -1.56
C ASP A 174 -4.01 -25.19 -3.10
N GLY A 175 -2.86 -24.97 -3.74
CA GLY A 175 -2.72 -24.93 -5.20
C GLY A 175 -2.37 -23.56 -5.77
N LEU A 176 -2.43 -22.48 -4.99
CA LEU A 176 -1.88 -21.19 -5.38
C LEU A 176 -0.45 -21.04 -4.84
N GLU A 177 0.54 -21.09 -5.74
CA GLU A 177 1.94 -20.87 -5.38
C GLU A 177 2.11 -19.47 -4.75
N ARG A 178 2.95 -19.39 -3.71
CA ARG A 178 3.24 -18.13 -3.00
C ARG A 178 3.59 -16.98 -3.94
N ALA A 179 4.43 -17.22 -4.95
CA ALA A 179 4.82 -16.17 -5.90
C ALA A 179 3.61 -15.63 -6.69
N SER A 180 2.71 -16.52 -7.12
CA SER A 180 1.47 -16.15 -7.79
C SER A 180 0.53 -15.37 -6.88
N ALA A 181 0.41 -15.78 -5.61
CA ALA A 181 -0.36 -15.04 -4.60
C ALA A 181 0.18 -13.61 -4.39
N ASP A 182 1.50 -13.45 -4.33
CA ASP A 182 2.11 -12.12 -4.19
C ASP A 182 1.87 -11.24 -5.44
N TYR A 183 1.85 -11.81 -6.65
CA TYR A 183 1.43 -11.08 -7.86
C TYR A 183 -0.03 -10.62 -7.81
N VAL A 184 -0.96 -11.45 -7.34
CA VAL A 184 -2.35 -11.03 -7.11
C VAL A 184 -2.40 -9.86 -6.11
N GLY A 185 -1.64 -9.95 -5.02
CA GLY A 185 -1.48 -8.86 -4.05
C GLY A 185 -0.92 -7.58 -4.68
N MET A 186 0.09 -7.69 -5.55
CA MET A 186 0.64 -6.56 -6.28
C MET A 186 -0.38 -5.91 -7.22
N LEU A 187 -1.20 -6.68 -7.93
CA LEU A 187 -2.29 -6.13 -8.76
C LEU A 187 -3.33 -5.40 -7.91
N ALA A 188 -3.66 -5.91 -6.72
CA ALA A 188 -4.53 -5.22 -5.77
C ALA A 188 -3.95 -3.84 -5.34
N THR A 189 -2.63 -3.71 -5.19
CA THR A 189 -2.02 -2.39 -4.92
C THR A 189 -2.20 -1.43 -6.09
N VAL A 190 -2.17 -1.90 -7.35
CA VAL A 190 -2.41 -1.07 -8.54
C VAL A 190 -3.87 -0.59 -8.56
N MET A 191 -4.83 -1.46 -8.24
CA MET A 191 -6.24 -1.07 -8.11
C MET A 191 -6.43 0.04 -7.07
N ASN A 192 -5.77 -0.05 -5.92
CA ASN A 192 -5.83 0.99 -4.90
C ASN A 192 -5.14 2.29 -5.34
N ALA A 193 -4.01 2.19 -6.06
CA ALA A 193 -3.28 3.35 -6.56
C ALA A 193 -4.14 4.18 -7.55
N LEU A 194 -4.85 3.51 -8.47
CA LEU A 194 -5.76 4.16 -9.41
C LEU A 194 -6.95 4.83 -8.71
N GLN A 195 -7.51 4.18 -7.69
CA GLN A 195 -8.60 4.78 -6.89
C GLN A 195 -8.11 6.01 -6.12
N MET A 196 -6.92 5.94 -5.50
CA MET A 196 -6.30 7.07 -4.81
C MET A 196 -6.01 8.23 -5.77
N GLN A 197 -5.53 7.93 -6.98
CA GLN A 197 -5.39 8.92 -8.06
C GLN A 197 -6.72 9.61 -8.35
N GLY A 198 -7.78 8.86 -8.63
CA GLY A 198 -9.10 9.44 -8.93
C GLY A 198 -9.64 10.31 -7.79
N ALA A 199 -9.45 9.89 -6.54
CA ALA A 199 -9.87 10.67 -5.37
C ALA A 199 -9.11 12.00 -5.25
N LEU A 200 -7.79 12.01 -5.47
CA LEU A 200 -6.96 13.21 -5.45
C LEU A 200 -7.29 14.15 -6.62
N GLU A 201 -7.42 13.61 -7.82
CA GLU A 201 -7.73 14.40 -9.02
C GLU A 201 -9.13 15.03 -8.92
N SER A 202 -10.09 14.34 -8.29
CA SER A 202 -11.45 14.90 -8.05
C SER A 202 -11.46 16.15 -7.17
N ILE A 203 -10.40 16.39 -6.40
CA ILE A 203 -10.21 17.58 -5.55
C ILE A 203 -9.07 18.48 -6.05
N GLY A 204 -8.71 18.35 -7.33
CA GLY A 204 -7.77 19.23 -8.03
C GLY A 204 -6.31 19.05 -7.60
N VAL A 205 -5.92 17.86 -7.14
CA VAL A 205 -4.51 17.51 -6.90
C VAL A 205 -3.97 16.76 -8.11
N ASP A 206 -2.93 17.30 -8.74
CA ASP A 206 -2.26 16.64 -9.87
C ASP A 206 -1.52 15.39 -9.39
N THR A 207 -1.72 14.26 -10.07
CA THR A 207 -1.09 12.99 -9.70
C THR A 207 -0.41 12.28 -10.85
N ARG A 208 0.44 11.30 -10.50
CA ARG A 208 0.95 10.27 -11.40
C ARG A 208 1.02 8.93 -10.70
N VAL A 209 0.44 7.90 -11.31
CA VAL A 209 0.62 6.51 -10.88
C VAL A 209 1.82 5.92 -11.62
N GLN A 210 2.73 5.30 -10.87
CA GLN A 210 3.84 4.53 -11.41
C GLN A 210 3.84 3.10 -10.86
N THR A 211 4.02 2.10 -11.71
CA THR A 211 3.98 0.69 -11.32
C THR A 211 5.34 0.02 -11.43
N ALA A 212 5.67 -0.84 -10.46
CA ALA A 212 6.90 -1.65 -10.51
C ALA A 212 6.85 -2.76 -11.57
N ILE A 213 5.65 -3.28 -11.85
CA ILE A 213 5.37 -4.17 -12.98
C ILE A 213 4.83 -3.30 -14.12
N GLU A 214 5.41 -3.42 -15.31
CA GLU A 214 5.03 -2.59 -16.46
C GLU A 214 3.58 -2.88 -16.92
N MET A 215 2.76 -1.83 -16.99
CA MET A 215 1.35 -1.90 -17.40
C MET A 215 1.03 -0.69 -18.30
N ARG A 216 1.53 -0.70 -19.55
CA ARG A 216 1.65 0.48 -20.43
C ARG A 216 0.36 1.29 -20.61
N GLU A 217 -0.77 0.61 -20.72
CA GLU A 217 -2.08 1.22 -20.97
C GLU A 217 -2.73 1.75 -19.68
N VAL A 218 -2.22 1.35 -18.51
CA VAL A 218 -2.83 1.60 -17.20
C VAL A 218 -2.08 2.67 -16.42
N ALA A 219 -0.75 2.58 -16.38
CA ALA A 219 0.10 3.44 -15.56
C ALA A 219 1.52 3.54 -16.14
N GLU A 220 2.25 4.58 -15.74
CA GLU A 220 3.64 4.70 -16.14
C GLU A 220 4.50 3.60 -15.49
N PRO A 221 5.51 3.04 -16.19
CA PRO A 221 6.50 2.23 -15.51
C PRO A 221 7.26 3.08 -14.49
N TYR A 222 7.61 2.48 -13.35
CA TYR A 222 8.45 3.15 -12.36
C TYR A 222 9.83 3.48 -12.95
N ILE A 223 10.13 4.77 -13.02
CA ILE A 223 11.44 5.29 -13.38
C ILE A 223 11.79 6.34 -12.34
N ARG A 224 12.77 6.05 -11.48
CA ARG A 224 13.20 6.92 -10.37
C ARG A 224 13.32 8.40 -10.76
N ARG A 225 14.03 8.70 -11.85
CA ARG A 225 14.22 10.09 -12.31
C ARG A 225 12.92 10.78 -12.71
N ARG A 226 11.96 10.03 -13.27
CA ARG A 226 10.63 10.54 -13.61
C ARG A 226 9.79 10.79 -12.36
N ALA A 227 9.82 9.88 -11.39
CA ALA A 227 9.17 10.08 -10.09
C ALA A 227 9.66 11.38 -9.41
N VAL A 228 10.98 11.58 -9.33
CA VAL A 228 11.57 12.81 -8.78
C VAL A 228 11.12 14.04 -9.56
N ALA A 229 11.14 14.01 -10.90
CA ALA A 229 10.68 15.13 -11.71
C ALA A 229 9.18 15.46 -11.50
N HIS A 230 8.33 14.46 -11.26
CA HIS A 230 6.93 14.70 -10.91
C HIS A 230 6.78 15.34 -9.54
N LEU A 231 7.53 14.86 -8.54
CA LEU A 231 7.55 15.45 -7.19
C LEU A 231 8.05 16.90 -7.22
N ASP A 232 9.11 17.20 -7.99
CA ASP A 232 9.64 18.55 -8.16
C ASP A 232 8.66 19.49 -8.87
N ALA A 233 7.80 18.94 -9.72
CA ALA A 233 6.71 19.68 -10.36
C ALA A 233 5.45 19.81 -9.48
N GLY A 234 5.52 19.42 -8.20
CA GLY A 234 4.41 19.52 -7.25
C GLY A 234 3.30 18.46 -7.42
N ARG A 235 3.54 17.42 -8.23
CA ARG A 235 2.56 16.33 -8.41
C ARG A 235 2.73 15.28 -7.32
N VAL A 236 1.61 14.68 -6.90
CA VAL A 236 1.63 13.50 -6.03
C VAL A 236 1.99 12.26 -6.85
N VAL A 237 2.99 11.50 -6.41
CA VAL A 237 3.37 10.24 -7.06
C VAL A 237 2.87 9.05 -6.26
N ILE A 238 2.11 8.16 -6.90
CA ILE A 238 1.52 6.97 -6.28
C ILE A 238 2.18 5.73 -6.87
N PHE A 239 2.82 4.93 -6.03
CA PHE A 239 3.52 3.72 -6.43
C PHE A 239 2.63 2.49 -6.27
N GLY A 240 2.39 1.79 -7.38
CA GLY A 240 1.69 0.51 -7.44
C GLY A 240 2.64 -0.66 -7.70
N ALA A 241 2.13 -1.87 -7.51
CA ALA A 241 2.83 -3.15 -7.65
C ALA A 241 4.03 -3.37 -6.71
N GLY A 242 4.08 -2.68 -5.57
CA GLY A 242 5.11 -2.90 -4.54
C GLY A 242 6.55 -2.79 -5.07
N THR A 243 7.38 -3.80 -4.77
CA THR A 243 8.75 -3.90 -5.30
C THR A 243 8.80 -4.50 -6.72
N GLY A 244 7.67 -5.01 -7.23
CA GLY A 244 7.60 -5.82 -8.44
C GLY A 244 8.07 -7.27 -8.25
N ASN A 245 8.52 -7.65 -7.06
CA ASN A 245 9.08 -8.97 -6.76
C ASN A 245 8.25 -9.68 -5.67
N PRO A 246 7.95 -10.97 -5.82
CA PRO A 246 7.36 -11.78 -4.76
C PRO A 246 8.22 -11.81 -3.48
N PHE A 247 7.64 -12.29 -2.38
CA PHE A 247 8.25 -12.43 -1.04
C PHE A 247 8.54 -11.11 -0.30
N PHE A 248 8.26 -9.96 -0.90
CA PHE A 248 8.41 -8.65 -0.25
C PHE A 248 7.08 -8.06 0.16
N THR A 249 7.08 -7.31 1.26
CA THR A 249 5.88 -6.61 1.72
C THR A 249 5.77 -5.22 1.06
N THR A 250 4.60 -4.60 1.19
CA THR A 250 4.41 -3.19 0.82
C THR A 250 5.17 -2.23 1.72
N ASP A 251 5.53 -2.63 2.95
CA ASP A 251 6.38 -1.82 3.83
C ASP A 251 7.81 -1.80 3.29
N THR A 252 8.32 -2.94 2.80
CA THR A 252 9.62 -2.99 2.10
C THR A 252 9.60 -2.11 0.85
N ALA A 253 8.51 -2.15 0.07
CA ALA A 253 8.36 -1.29 -1.10
C ALA A 253 8.37 0.20 -0.74
N ALA A 254 7.69 0.59 0.34
CA ALA A 254 7.69 1.97 0.81
C ALA A 254 9.08 2.44 1.25
N ALA A 255 9.82 1.61 2.01
CA ALA A 255 11.19 1.91 2.41
C ALA A 255 12.13 2.05 1.19
N LEU A 256 12.03 1.13 0.23
CA LEU A 256 12.80 1.17 -1.02
C LEU A 256 12.52 2.46 -1.82
N ARG A 257 11.24 2.75 -2.08
CA ARG A 257 10.86 3.95 -2.86
C ARG A 257 11.23 5.23 -2.12
N ALA A 258 11.10 5.26 -0.79
CA ALA A 258 11.52 6.39 0.04
C ALA A 258 13.01 6.68 -0.11
N ALA A 259 13.86 5.64 -0.06
CA ALA A 259 15.29 5.78 -0.28
C ALA A 259 15.62 6.27 -1.70
N GLU A 260 14.98 5.70 -2.72
CA GLU A 260 15.24 6.09 -4.10
C GLU A 260 14.88 7.56 -4.39
N ILE A 261 13.76 8.06 -3.85
CA ILE A 261 13.35 9.46 -4.06
C ILE A 261 13.94 10.44 -3.04
N ASN A 262 14.79 9.97 -2.12
CA ASN A 262 15.34 10.75 -1.01
C ASN A 262 14.25 11.40 -0.13
N ALA A 263 13.24 10.63 0.27
CA ALA A 263 12.23 11.10 1.20
C ALA A 263 12.87 11.42 2.56
N ASN A 264 12.41 12.50 3.22
CA ASN A 264 12.91 12.92 4.53
C ASN A 264 12.29 12.12 5.68
N VAL A 265 11.17 11.44 5.43
CA VAL A 265 10.45 10.60 6.39
C VAL A 265 9.56 9.61 5.66
N LEU A 266 9.40 8.42 6.25
CA LEU A 266 8.35 7.46 5.89
C LEU A 266 7.25 7.51 6.95
N ILE A 267 6.06 7.96 6.57
CA ILE A 267 4.88 7.96 7.44
C ILE A 267 4.09 6.68 7.15
N LYS A 268 4.06 5.76 8.12
CA LYS A 268 3.25 4.55 8.07
C LYS A 268 1.90 4.83 8.73
N ALA A 269 0.90 5.07 7.89
CA ALA A 269 -0.47 5.32 8.27
C ALA A 269 -1.19 3.99 8.57
N THR A 270 -1.62 3.81 9.82
CA THR A 270 -2.28 2.60 10.31
C THR A 270 -3.61 2.90 11.01
N LYS A 271 -4.25 1.88 11.56
CA LYS A 271 -5.46 2.02 12.40
C LYS A 271 -5.16 2.26 13.88
N VAL A 272 -3.90 2.04 14.30
CA VAL A 272 -3.43 2.33 15.66
C VAL A 272 -2.60 3.60 15.65
N ASP A 273 -2.55 4.30 16.77
CA ASP A 273 -1.94 5.61 16.91
C ASP A 273 -0.43 5.57 17.20
N GLY A 274 0.21 4.40 17.10
CA GLY A 274 1.65 4.27 17.26
C GLY A 274 2.14 2.82 17.34
N VAL A 275 3.35 2.67 17.83
CA VAL A 275 3.97 1.39 18.15
C VAL A 275 3.78 1.10 19.63
N TYR A 276 3.40 -0.13 19.93
CA TYR A 276 3.13 -0.61 21.28
C TYR A 276 4.03 -1.79 21.62
N ASP A 277 4.25 -2.02 22.92
CA ASP A 277 4.95 -3.20 23.44
C ASP A 277 4.19 -4.52 23.14
N SER A 278 2.90 -4.43 22.89
CA SER A 278 1.99 -5.53 22.62
C SER A 278 0.76 -5.05 21.86
N ASP A 279 -0.01 -5.95 21.25
CA ASP A 279 -1.20 -5.59 20.45
C ASP A 279 -2.26 -4.88 21.35
N PRO A 280 -2.52 -3.57 21.16
CA PRO A 280 -3.43 -2.82 22.02
C PRO A 280 -4.89 -3.23 21.86
N VAL A 281 -5.24 -3.94 20.78
CA VAL A 281 -6.58 -4.50 20.59
C VAL A 281 -6.80 -5.73 21.47
N LYS A 282 -5.73 -6.49 21.76
CA LYS A 282 -5.79 -7.72 22.56
C LYS A 282 -5.37 -7.50 24.02
N ASN A 283 -4.47 -6.56 24.27
CA ASN A 283 -3.93 -6.24 25.58
C ASN A 283 -4.30 -4.81 25.99
N PRO A 284 -5.27 -4.62 26.90
CA PRO A 284 -5.62 -3.29 27.43
C PRO A 284 -4.48 -2.59 28.18
N HIS A 285 -3.45 -3.32 28.60
CA HIS A 285 -2.26 -2.79 29.27
C HIS A 285 -1.11 -2.47 28.32
N ALA A 286 -1.32 -2.55 27.01
CA ALA A 286 -0.30 -2.24 26.01
C ALA A 286 0.20 -0.80 26.19
N LYS A 287 1.52 -0.65 26.24
CA LYS A 287 2.17 0.66 26.40
C LYS A 287 2.65 1.17 25.06
N LYS A 288 2.24 2.38 24.72
CA LYS A 288 2.70 3.10 23.53
C LYS A 288 4.09 3.68 23.77
N TYR A 289 4.94 3.59 22.76
CA TYR A 289 6.20 4.32 22.72
C TYR A 289 6.03 5.65 22.00
N ASP A 290 6.63 6.73 22.48
CA ASP A 290 6.68 8.00 21.73
C ASP A 290 7.84 7.99 20.73
N ARG A 291 8.98 7.43 21.15
CA ARG A 291 10.21 7.32 20.38
C ARG A 291 10.85 5.96 20.54
N LEU A 292 11.41 5.43 19.45
CA LEU A 292 12.13 4.17 19.41
C LEU A 292 13.39 4.33 18.56
N SER A 293 14.45 3.65 18.94
CA SER A 293 15.58 3.45 18.03
C SER A 293 15.32 2.26 17.09
N TYR A 294 15.94 2.25 15.91
CA TYR A 294 15.92 1.07 15.04
C TYR A 294 16.42 -0.19 15.75
N ARG A 295 17.47 -0.05 16.57
CA ARG A 295 18.01 -1.17 17.36
C ARG A 295 16.98 -1.71 18.34
N GLN A 296 16.24 -0.84 19.03
CA GLN A 296 15.22 -1.24 19.98
C GLN A 296 14.07 -1.97 19.28
N CYS A 297 13.61 -1.47 18.12
CA CYS A 297 12.58 -2.14 17.33
C CYS A 297 12.97 -3.58 16.97
N THR A 298 14.23 -3.81 16.57
CA THR A 298 14.72 -5.16 16.26
C THR A 298 14.89 -6.03 17.51
N LEU A 299 15.46 -5.50 18.60
CA LEU A 299 15.71 -6.27 19.82
C LEU A 299 14.42 -6.71 20.51
N GLU A 300 13.42 -5.83 20.56
CA GLU A 300 12.12 -6.09 21.20
C GLU A 300 11.13 -6.74 20.23
N SER A 301 11.52 -7.01 18.97
CA SER A 301 10.66 -7.59 17.93
C SER A 301 9.33 -6.83 17.76
N LEU A 302 9.37 -5.49 17.83
CA LEU A 302 8.19 -4.65 17.77
C LEU A 302 7.58 -4.66 16.36
N ALA A 303 6.26 -4.75 16.28
CA ALA A 303 5.51 -4.83 15.03
C ALA A 303 5.39 -3.48 14.29
N VAL A 304 6.54 -2.88 13.92
CA VAL A 304 6.59 -1.62 13.18
C VAL A 304 6.39 -1.86 11.68
N MET A 305 7.29 -2.65 11.09
CA MET A 305 7.34 -3.10 9.69
C MET A 305 8.13 -4.42 9.66
N ASP A 306 8.24 -5.08 8.51
CA ASP A 306 9.19 -6.19 8.36
C ASP A 306 10.65 -5.72 8.54
N GLU A 307 11.53 -6.65 8.92
CA GLU A 307 12.95 -6.38 9.18
C GLU A 307 13.69 -5.80 7.97
N THR A 308 13.29 -6.18 6.75
CA THR A 308 13.92 -5.66 5.52
C THR A 308 13.61 -4.17 5.36
N ALA A 309 12.34 -3.77 5.57
CA ALA A 309 11.93 -2.38 5.53
C ALA A 309 12.64 -1.52 6.61
N ILE A 310 12.73 -2.04 7.84
CA ILE A 310 13.45 -1.38 8.94
C ILE A 310 14.93 -1.18 8.60
N THR A 311 15.58 -2.20 8.06
CA THR A 311 17.00 -2.14 7.68
C THR A 311 17.23 -1.12 6.58
N LEU A 312 16.39 -1.10 5.53
CA LEU A 312 16.46 -0.10 4.46
C LEU A 312 16.31 1.33 4.98
N CYS A 313 15.34 1.58 5.87
CA CYS A 313 15.16 2.91 6.47
C CYS A 313 16.38 3.32 7.31
N LYS A 314 16.91 2.39 8.12
CA LYS A 314 18.10 2.62 8.95
C LYS A 314 19.33 2.98 8.11
N GLU A 315 19.65 2.17 7.10
CA GLU A 315 20.85 2.37 6.26
C GLU A 315 20.81 3.67 5.46
N ASN A 316 19.61 4.20 5.20
CA ASN A 316 19.42 5.44 4.46
C ASN A 316 19.09 6.64 5.37
N GLY A 317 19.12 6.47 6.70
CA GLY A 317 18.82 7.55 7.65
C GLY A 317 17.40 8.12 7.53
N ILE A 318 16.44 7.33 7.04
CA ILE A 318 15.06 7.77 6.82
C ILE A 318 14.27 7.48 8.10
N PRO A 319 13.83 8.45 8.90
CA PRO A 319 12.98 8.20 10.06
C PRO A 319 11.62 7.64 9.64
N VAL A 320 11.02 6.83 10.50
CA VAL A 320 9.67 6.26 10.32
C VAL A 320 8.73 6.85 11.37
N ILE A 321 7.56 7.32 10.96
CA ILE A 321 6.50 7.76 11.88
C ILE A 321 5.31 6.83 11.72
N VAL A 322 4.92 6.14 12.80
CA VAL A 322 3.72 5.30 12.82
C VAL A 322 2.60 6.09 13.49
N LEU A 323 1.48 6.28 12.81
CA LEU A 323 0.34 7.04 13.33
C LEU A 323 -1.02 6.48 12.89
N ASN A 324 -2.08 6.94 13.54
CA ASN A 324 -3.45 6.62 13.18
C ASN A 324 -3.93 7.58 12.08
N MET A 325 -4.30 7.02 10.93
CA MET A 325 -4.79 7.82 9.79
C MET A 325 -6.26 8.21 9.88
N LEU A 326 -7.02 7.62 10.81
CA LEU A 326 -8.43 7.93 11.01
C LEU A 326 -8.61 9.22 11.82
N GLU A 327 -7.57 9.64 12.53
CA GLU A 327 -7.54 10.90 13.27
C GLU A 327 -7.25 12.07 12.31
N PRO A 328 -8.14 13.08 12.25
CA PRO A 328 -7.96 14.22 11.37
C PRO A 328 -6.64 14.95 11.62
N ARG A 329 -6.04 15.40 10.53
CA ARG A 329 -4.80 16.18 10.44
C ARG A 329 -3.53 15.48 10.90
N MET A 330 -3.56 14.20 11.26
CA MET A 330 -2.37 13.54 11.81
C MET A 330 -1.20 13.50 10.84
N ILE A 331 -1.46 13.30 9.56
CA ILE A 331 -0.41 13.24 8.53
C ILE A 331 0.21 14.63 8.35
N LEU A 332 -0.61 15.68 8.29
CA LEU A 332 -0.13 17.06 8.22
C LEU A 332 0.72 17.43 9.44
N ARG A 333 0.24 17.14 10.65
CA ARG A 333 0.95 17.41 11.91
C ARG A 333 2.31 16.71 11.96
N ALA A 334 2.36 15.45 11.53
CA ALA A 334 3.61 14.69 11.41
C ALA A 334 4.60 15.35 10.43
N ALA A 335 4.12 15.79 9.26
CA ALA A 335 4.95 16.46 8.26
C ALA A 335 5.50 17.82 8.74
N LEU A 336 4.71 18.54 9.54
CA LEU A 336 5.12 19.78 10.21
C LEU A 336 6.08 19.54 11.39
N GLY A 337 6.23 18.30 11.82
CA GLY A 337 7.17 17.91 12.87
C GLY A 337 6.62 17.97 14.28
N GLU A 338 5.30 18.02 14.44
CA GLU A 338 4.65 17.86 15.73
C GLU A 338 4.86 16.44 16.30
N ASP A 339 4.82 16.32 17.62
CA ASP A 339 4.95 15.03 18.31
C ASP A 339 3.64 14.25 18.21
N VAL A 340 3.49 13.54 17.09
CA VAL A 340 2.36 12.65 16.81
C VAL A 340 2.84 11.25 16.48
N GLY A 341 2.05 10.26 16.90
CA GLY A 341 2.38 8.87 16.64
C GLY A 341 3.54 8.34 17.47
N THR A 342 4.30 7.43 16.88
CA THR A 342 5.60 6.97 17.38
C THR A 342 6.66 7.24 16.34
N VAL A 343 7.77 7.86 16.72
CA VAL A 343 8.90 8.13 15.84
C VAL A 343 9.97 7.05 16.03
N VAL A 344 10.31 6.34 14.97
CA VAL A 344 11.45 5.43 14.90
C VAL A 344 12.58 6.10 14.12
N CYS A 345 13.74 6.24 14.73
CA CYS A 345 14.90 6.85 14.10
C CYS A 345 16.20 6.20 14.57
N GLU A 346 17.33 6.70 14.08
CA GLU A 346 18.61 6.36 14.69
C GLU A 346 18.59 6.81 16.16
N GLY A 347 19.08 5.96 17.06
CA GLY A 347 19.18 6.31 18.47
C GLY A 347 20.36 7.24 18.69
N ASP A 348 20.22 8.18 19.62
CA ASP A 348 21.37 8.85 20.23
C ASP A 348 22.22 7.85 21.04
#